data_AF-A0A9D9PRI5-F1
#
_entry.id   AF-A0A9D9PRI5-F1
#
_cell.length_a   1.000
_cell.length_b   1.000
_cell.length_c   1.000
_cell.angle_alpha   90.00
_cell.angle_beta   90.00
_cell.angle_gamma   90.00
#
_symmetry.space_group_name_H-M   'P 1'
#
loop_
_entity.id
_entity.type
_entity.pdbx_description
1 polymer ?
#
loop_
_entity_poly.entity_id
_entity_poly.type
_entity_poly.pdbx_seq_one_letter_code
_entity_poly.pdbx_strand_id
1 'polypeptide(L)'
;MNVIGFHNPDEPYGFLSNWYRSEFSVDGIKFTSMEQYMMYKKAILFEDAEIASQILKTDDVVLIKELGRKVSNYNDTVWNGMRQVVIYKGLLEKFRQNDDLKKSLLDTGDNMLAEC
;
A
#
# COMPACT_ATOMS: atom_id res chain seq x y z
N MET A 1 3.91 -12.68 -23.52
CA MET A 1 3.79 -11.65 -22.46
C MET A 1 2.39 -11.08 -22.57
N ASN A 2 1.51 -11.47 -21.65
CA ASN A 2 0.13 -10.98 -21.59
C ASN A 2 0.03 -9.89 -20.53
N VAL A 3 -1.09 -9.17 -20.52
CA VAL A 3 -1.42 -8.20 -19.48
C VAL A 3 -2.41 -8.84 -18.51
N ILE A 4 -2.10 -8.81 -17.22
CA ILE A 4 -3.01 -9.14 -16.12
C ILE A 4 -3.53 -7.82 -15.55
N GLY A 5 -4.81 -7.56 -15.78
CA GLY A 5 -5.51 -6.43 -15.17
C GLY A 5 -5.95 -6.74 -13.74
N PHE A 6 -5.87 -5.76 -12.85
CA PHE A 6 -6.44 -5.84 -11.50
C PHE A 6 -7.01 -4.47 -11.07
N HIS A 7 -8.05 -4.47 -10.24
CA HIS A 7 -8.62 -3.23 -9.69
C HIS A 7 -9.10 -3.43 -8.25
N ASN A 8 -10.26 -4.06 -8.07
CA ASN A 8 -10.87 -4.21 -6.76
C ASN A 8 -10.28 -5.41 -5.99
N PRO A 9 -10.21 -5.35 -4.66
CA PRO A 9 -9.67 -6.43 -3.84
C PRO A 9 -10.49 -7.73 -3.93
N ASP A 10 -11.79 -7.63 -4.26
CA ASP A 10 -12.72 -8.76 -4.35
C ASP A 10 -12.77 -9.42 -5.74
N GLU A 11 -12.00 -8.90 -6.71
CA GLU A 11 -11.93 -9.41 -8.08
C GLU A 11 -10.78 -10.41 -8.27
N PRO A 12 -10.75 -11.17 -9.39
CA PRO A 12 -9.57 -11.91 -9.78
C PRO A 12 -8.33 -11.03 -9.77
N TYR A 13 -7.22 -11.54 -9.21
CA TYR A 13 -5.99 -10.78 -8.99
C TYR A 13 -6.12 -9.59 -8.04
N GLY A 14 -7.22 -9.45 -7.30
CA GLY A 14 -7.43 -8.41 -6.29
C GLY A 14 -6.34 -8.35 -5.24
N PHE A 15 -5.63 -9.46 -4.98
CA PHE A 15 -4.46 -9.51 -4.09
C PHE A 15 -3.30 -8.59 -4.52
N LEU A 16 -3.24 -8.21 -5.80
CA LEU A 16 -2.28 -7.23 -6.32
C LEU A 16 -2.64 -5.80 -5.92
N SER A 17 -3.92 -5.52 -5.64
CA SER A 17 -4.39 -4.21 -5.22
C SER A 17 -3.77 -3.77 -3.89
N ASN A 18 -3.53 -2.47 -3.76
CA ASN A 18 -3.07 -1.89 -2.50
C ASN A 18 -4.15 -1.91 -1.42
N TRP A 19 -5.42 -2.06 -1.82
CA TRP A 19 -6.59 -2.10 -0.95
C TRP A 19 -6.88 -3.50 -0.41
N TYR A 20 -6.22 -4.52 -0.95
CA TYR A 20 -6.38 -5.89 -0.47
C TYR A 20 -5.89 -6.02 0.97
N ARG A 21 -6.75 -6.59 1.84
CA ARG A 21 -6.39 -6.86 3.24
C ARG A 21 -5.22 -7.83 3.28
N SER A 22 -4.08 -7.35 3.74
CA SER A 22 -2.83 -8.09 3.83
C SER A 22 -2.06 -7.57 5.00
N GLU A 23 -1.96 -8.38 6.06
CA GLU A 23 -1.27 -7.96 7.28
C GLU A 23 0.24 -8.13 7.11
N PHE A 24 1.00 -7.08 7.38
CA PHE A 24 2.47 -7.11 7.36
C PHE A 24 3.03 -6.06 8.31
N SER A 25 4.31 -6.21 8.67
CA SER A 25 4.99 -5.27 9.57
C SER A 25 6.19 -4.61 8.90
N VAL A 26 6.38 -3.32 9.14
CA VAL A 26 7.58 -2.59 8.68
C VAL A 26 8.11 -1.76 9.83
N ASP A 27 9.41 -1.88 10.12
CA ASP A 27 10.08 -1.15 11.21
C ASP A 27 9.35 -1.28 12.58
N GLY A 28 8.78 -2.46 12.85
CA GLY A 28 8.06 -2.77 14.09
C GLY A 28 6.59 -2.33 14.12
N ILE A 29 6.08 -1.67 13.07
CA ILE A 29 4.68 -1.21 12.98
C ILE A 29 3.89 -2.18 12.11
N LYS A 30 2.72 -2.59 12.59
CA LYS A 30 1.78 -3.46 11.85
C LYS A 30 0.85 -2.65 10.97
N PHE A 31 0.59 -3.15 9.77
CA PHE A 31 -0.34 -2.59 8.80
C PHE A 31 -1.33 -3.67 8.33
N THR A 32 -2.56 -3.26 8.04
CA THR A 32 -3.64 -4.16 7.57
C THR A 32 -3.76 -4.18 6.04
N SER A 33 -3.15 -3.21 5.36
CA SER A 33 -3.11 -3.11 3.90
C SER A 33 -1.93 -2.25 3.44
N MET A 34 -1.61 -2.32 2.15
CA MET A 34 -0.59 -1.47 1.54
C MET A 34 -1.03 0.01 1.51
N GLU A 35 -2.34 0.27 1.37
CA GLU A 35 -2.92 1.62 1.48
C GLU A 35 -2.64 2.23 2.87
N GLN A 36 -2.85 1.47 3.95
CA GLN A 36 -2.57 1.95 5.33
C GLN A 36 -1.10 2.32 5.50
N TYR A 37 -0.20 1.45 5.06
CA TYR A 37 1.23 1.71 5.08
C TYR A 37 1.61 2.96 4.28
N MET A 38 1.11 3.07 3.04
CA MET A 38 1.45 4.17 2.14
C MET A 38 1.00 5.52 2.72
N MET A 39 -0.23 5.62 3.22
CA MET A 39 -0.75 6.85 3.80
C MET A 39 -0.09 7.17 5.15
N TYR A 40 0.23 6.16 5.98
CA TYR A 40 1.01 6.37 7.20
C TYR A 40 2.39 6.95 6.89
N LYS A 41 3.13 6.35 5.94
CA LYS A 41 4.46 6.86 5.55
C LYS A 41 4.39 8.25 4.93
N LYS A 42 3.32 8.56 4.19
CA LYS A 42 3.04 9.91 3.69
C LYS A 42 2.86 10.90 4.85
N ALA A 43 2.03 10.58 5.84
CA ALA A 43 1.81 11.42 7.01
C ALA A 43 3.12 11.66 7.80
N ILE A 44 3.93 10.62 8.02
CA ILE A 44 5.24 10.74 8.66
C ILE A 44 6.20 11.62 7.87
N LEU A 45 6.23 11.52 6.53
CA LEU A 45 7.10 12.33 5.68
C LEU A 45 6.81 13.83 5.80
N PHE A 46 5.55 14.21 6.05
CA PHE A 46 5.11 15.60 6.20
C PHE A 46 4.88 16.00 7.67
N GLU A 47 5.44 15.23 8.60
CA GLU A 47 5.42 15.50 10.04
C GLU A 47 4.00 15.61 10.65
N ASP A 48 3.01 14.97 10.02
CA ASP A 48 1.62 14.96 10.48
C ASP A 48 1.35 13.74 11.38
N ALA A 49 1.82 13.84 12.62
CA ALA A 49 1.67 12.76 13.61
C ALA A 49 0.20 12.48 13.97
N GLU A 50 -0.68 13.48 13.85
CA GLU A 50 -2.10 13.32 14.13
C GLU A 50 -2.77 12.43 13.09
N ILE A 51 -2.61 12.74 11.80
CA ILE A 51 -3.13 11.92 10.71
C ILE A 51 -2.48 10.53 10.72
N ALA A 52 -1.17 10.43 10.99
CA ALA A 52 -0.50 9.14 11.13
C ALA A 52 -1.14 8.26 12.21
N SER A 53 -1.48 8.84 13.37
CA SER A 53 -2.17 8.14 14.46
C SER A 53 -3.59 7.72 14.07
N GLN A 54 -4.34 8.57 13.36
CA GLN A 54 -5.68 8.23 12.87
C GLN A 54 -5.64 7.06 11.87
N ILE A 55 -4.68 7.08 10.94
CA ILE A 55 -4.50 6.01 9.93
C ILE A 55 -4.24 4.65 10.60
N LEU A 56 -3.41 4.59 11.64
CA LEU A 56 -3.12 3.34 12.35
C LEU A 56 -4.29 2.80 13.18
N LYS A 57 -5.31 3.61 13.46
CA LYS A 57 -6.48 3.22 14.26
C LYS A 57 -7.63 2.63 13.44
N THR A 58 -7.53 2.61 12.12
CA THR A 58 -8.57 2.10 11.24
C THR A 58 -7.99 1.14 10.20
N ASP A 59 -8.77 0.17 9.77
CA ASP A 59 -8.47 -0.75 8.67
C ASP A 59 -9.39 -0.55 7.46
N ASP A 60 -10.25 0.47 7.49
CA ASP A 60 -11.10 0.87 6.37
C ASP A 60 -10.26 1.63 5.33
N VAL A 61 -9.98 0.98 4.20
CA VAL A 61 -9.16 1.52 3.11
C VAL A 61 -9.74 2.80 2.49
N VAL A 62 -11.07 2.99 2.52
CA VAL A 62 -11.70 4.22 2.05
C VAL A 62 -11.36 5.36 3.00
N LEU A 63 -11.56 5.15 4.30
CA LEU A 63 -11.22 6.14 5.33
C LEU A 63 -9.72 6.44 5.36
N ILE A 64 -8.86 5.43 5.22
CA ILE A 64 -7.40 5.60 5.14
C ILE A 64 -7.02 6.51 3.99
N LYS A 65 -7.59 6.29 2.79
CA LYS A 65 -7.33 7.15 1.62
C LYS A 65 -7.81 8.57 1.84
N GLU A 66 -8.97 8.74 2.48
CA GLU A 66 -9.48 10.06 2.86
C GLU A 66 -8.55 10.78 3.85
N LEU A 67 -8.06 10.10 4.87
CA LEU A 67 -7.07 10.63 5.81
C LEU A 67 -5.76 11.00 5.10
N GLY A 68 -5.32 10.16 4.16
CA GLY A 68 -4.16 10.42 3.32
C GLY A 68 -4.25 11.68 2.45
N ARG A 69 -5.47 12.11 2.10
CA ARG A 69 -5.73 13.40 1.40
C ARG A 69 -5.69 14.60 2.36
N LYS A 70 -5.85 14.37 3.66
CA LYS A 70 -5.87 15.40 4.71
C LYS A 70 -4.50 15.64 5.35
N VAL A 71 -3.45 14.91 4.94
CA VAL A 71 -2.08 15.10 5.43
C VAL A 71 -1.65 16.56 5.25
N SER A 72 -1.33 17.20 6.37
CA SER A 72 -0.85 18.58 6.45
C SER A 72 0.54 18.72 5.82
N ASN A 73 0.89 19.94 5.40
CA ASN A 73 2.20 20.26 4.82
C ASN A 73 2.57 19.44 3.56
N TYR A 74 1.59 18.81 2.90
CA TYR A 74 1.82 18.01 1.71
C TYR A 74 2.51 18.83 0.62
N ASN A 75 3.63 18.31 0.12
CA ASN A 75 4.34 18.84 -1.02
C ASN A 75 4.47 17.75 -2.09
N ASP A 76 3.89 18.02 -3.27
CA ASP A 76 3.83 17.05 -4.35
C ASP A 76 5.22 16.67 -4.89
N THR A 77 6.13 17.64 -4.99
CA THR A 77 7.51 17.41 -5.43
C THR A 77 8.26 16.47 -4.48
N VAL A 78 8.15 16.71 -3.17
CA VAL A 78 8.77 15.86 -2.15
C VAL A 78 8.15 14.46 -2.17
N TRP A 79 6.81 14.37 -2.26
CA TRP A 79 6.13 13.08 -2.33
C TRP A 79 6.53 12.29 -3.57
N ASN A 80 6.55 12.90 -4.75
CA ASN A 80 6.94 12.22 -5.99
C ASN A 80 8.38 11.69 -5.95
N GLY A 81 9.30 12.40 -5.28
CA GLY A 81 10.68 11.94 -5.09
C GLY A 81 10.81 10.73 -4.17
N MET A 82 9.89 10.56 -3.20
CA MET A 82 9.96 9.50 -2.19
C MET A 82 8.98 8.35 -2.40
N ARG A 83 7.87 8.59 -3.11
CA ARG A 83 6.73 7.67 -3.21
C ARG A 83 7.14 6.29 -3.70
N GLN A 84 7.97 6.22 -4.74
CA GLN A 84 8.37 4.93 -5.32
C GLN A 84 9.18 4.09 -4.31
N VAL A 85 10.08 4.73 -3.54
CA VAL A 85 10.88 4.04 -2.52
C VAL A 85 9.99 3.52 -1.39
N VAL A 86 9.04 4.35 -0.94
CA VAL A 86 8.04 3.97 0.06
C VAL A 86 7.23 2.78 -0.43
N ILE A 87 6.61 2.89 -1.61
CA ILE A 87 5.74 1.85 -2.16
C ILE A 87 6.52 0.54 -2.36
N TYR A 88 7.74 0.61 -2.91
CA TYR A 88 8.59 -0.57 -3.10
C TYR A 88 8.87 -1.31 -1.78
N LYS A 89 9.26 -0.58 -0.72
CA LYS A 89 9.53 -1.19 0.59
C LYS A 89 8.28 -1.86 1.14
N GLY A 90 7.12 -1.21 1.07
CA GLY A 90 5.86 -1.77 1.58
C GLY A 90 5.40 -2.99 0.79
N LEU A 91 5.46 -2.95 -0.55
CA LEU A 91 5.10 -4.10 -1.38
C LEU A 91 6.04 -5.29 -1.15
N LEU A 92 7.35 -5.04 -1.02
CA LEU A 92 8.32 -6.08 -0.69
C LEU A 92 7.94 -6.77 0.63
N GLU A 93 7.62 -6.02 1.67
CA GLU A 93 7.25 -6.59 2.97
C GLU A 93 5.87 -7.26 2.96
N LYS A 94 4.88 -6.67 2.28
CA LYS A 94 3.55 -7.30 2.04
C LYS A 94 3.73 -8.70 1.45
N PHE A 95 4.42 -8.81 0.32
CA PHE A 95 4.58 -10.10 -0.36
C PHE A 95 5.61 -11.00 0.33
N ARG A 96 6.63 -10.48 1.02
CA ARG A 96 7.59 -11.31 1.76
C ARG A 96 6.95 -11.99 2.97
N GLN A 97 6.04 -11.32 3.67
CA GLN A 97 5.45 -11.82 4.92
C GLN A 97 4.16 -12.61 4.73
N ASN A 98 3.57 -12.58 3.52
CA ASN A 98 2.35 -13.31 3.19
C ASN A 98 2.68 -14.37 2.12
N ASP A 99 3.02 -15.60 2.55
CA ASP A 99 3.53 -16.65 1.66
C ASP A 99 2.55 -17.04 0.54
N ASP A 100 1.25 -17.05 0.82
CA ASP A 100 0.22 -17.33 -0.21
C ASP A 100 0.15 -16.22 -1.26
N LEU A 101 0.25 -14.96 -0.84
CA LEU A 101 0.29 -13.82 -1.75
C LEU A 101 1.58 -13.80 -2.56
N LYS A 102 2.71 -14.14 -1.91
CA LYS A 102 4.01 -14.28 -2.57
C LYS A 102 3.95 -15.30 -3.69
N LYS A 103 3.40 -16.47 -3.40
CA LYS A 103 3.21 -17.54 -4.38
C LYS A 103 2.31 -17.05 -5.51
N SER A 104 1.17 -16.43 -5.18
CA SER A 104 0.24 -15.90 -6.17
C SER A 104 0.88 -14.85 -7.09
N LEU A 105 1.78 -13.99 -6.56
CA LEU A 105 2.55 -13.04 -7.35
C LEU A 105 3.56 -13.75 -8.27
N LEU A 106 4.31 -14.73 -7.76
CA LEU A 106 5.28 -15.48 -8.57
C LEU A 106 4.60 -16.29 -9.67
N ASP A 107 3.40 -16.82 -9.40
CA ASP A 107 2.59 -17.56 -10.36
C ASP A 107 2.12 -16.69 -11.55
N THR A 108 2.19 -15.35 -11.44
CA THR A 108 1.95 -14.46 -12.59
C THR A 108 3.05 -14.51 -13.65
N GLY A 109 4.22 -15.08 -13.32
CA GLY A 109 5.35 -15.24 -14.24
C GLY A 109 5.83 -13.92 -14.85
N ASP A 110 6.11 -13.92 -16.15
CA ASP A 110 6.60 -12.75 -16.88
C ASP A 110 5.47 -11.88 -17.47
N ASN A 111 4.24 -12.00 -16.95
CA ASN A 111 3.14 -11.16 -17.41
C ASN A 111 3.25 -9.73 -16.88
N MET A 112 2.77 -8.77 -17.67
CA MET A 112 2.69 -7.39 -17.24
C MET A 112 1.50 -7.22 -16.31
N LEU A 113 1.72 -6.71 -15.10
CA LEU A 113 0.67 -6.38 -14.15
C LEU A 113 0.26 -4.92 -14.35
N ALA A 114 -1.03 -4.68 -14.62
CA ALA A 114 -1.57 -3.34 -14.81
C ALA A 114 -2.78 -3.13 -13.92
N GLU A 115 -2.71 -2.14 -13.04
CA GLU A 115 -3.89 -1.65 -12.34
C GLU A 115 -4.80 -0.96 -13.37
N CYS A 116 -6.08 -1.35 -13.45
CA CYS A 116 -7.04 -0.93 -14.48
C CYS A 116 -8.20 -0.16 -13.89
#